data_AF-A0AAN0N521-F1
#
_entry.id   AF-A0AAN0N521-F1
#
_cell.length_a   1.000
_cell.length_b   1.000
_cell.length_c   1.000
_cell.angle_alpha   90.00
_cell.angle_beta   90.00
_cell.angle_gamma   90.00
#
_symmetry.space_group_name_H-M   'P 1'
#
loop_
_entity.id
_entity.type
_entity.pdbx_description
1 polymer ?
#
loop_
_entity_poly.entity_id
_entity_poly.type
_entity_poly.pdbx_seq_one_letter_code
_entity_poly.pdbx_strand_id
1 'polypeptide(L)'
;MSEPDLARLIEAFDRLAATGFAMGADWEAVHEICQAHEGEKPFDWGHALCHRIEGDDWNAGYWYRRAGKPRPSASIAEEWAAMKAELSTLI
;
A
#
# COMPACT_ATOMS: atom_id res chain seq x y z
N MET A 1 9.60 9.73 7.38
CA MET A 1 8.22 9.36 7.68
C MET A 1 7.76 10.01 8.96
N SER A 2 6.62 10.69 8.95
CA SER A 2 5.97 11.18 10.16
C SER A 2 4.80 10.29 10.56
N GLU A 3 4.44 10.26 11.85
CA GLU A 3 3.26 9.51 12.35
C GLU A 3 1.96 9.91 11.63
N PRO A 4 1.70 11.21 11.34
CA PRO A 4 0.53 11.62 10.55
C PRO A 4 0.48 11.03 9.15
N ASP A 5 1.63 10.88 8.46
CA ASP A 5 1.64 10.35 7.09
C ASP A 5 1.29 8.86 7.06
N LEU A 6 1.75 8.09 8.06
CA LEU A 6 1.38 6.69 8.23
C LEU A 6 -0.10 6.52 8.55
N ALA A 7 -0.63 7.34 9.46
CA ALA A 7 -2.06 7.31 9.80
C ALA A 7 -2.92 7.63 8.55
N ARG A 8 -2.49 8.61 7.75
CA ARG A 8 -3.16 8.96 6.48
C ARG A 8 -3.10 7.82 5.46
N LEU A 9 -1.96 7.14 5.34
CA LEU A 9 -1.82 5.96 4.49
C LEU A 9 -2.77 4.84 4.92
N ILE A 10 -2.85 4.57 6.23
CA ILE A 10 -3.74 3.54 6.77
C ILE A 10 -5.21 3.85 6.50
N GLU A 11 -5.63 5.10 6.76
CA GLU A 11 -7.00 5.54 6.50
C GLU A 11 -7.35 5.45 5.00
N ALA A 12 -6.43 5.82 4.11
CA ALA A 12 -6.65 5.73 2.68
C ALA A 12 -6.84 4.26 2.22
N PHE A 13 -6.01 3.35 2.72
CA PHE A 13 -6.17 1.93 2.43
C PHE A 13 -7.44 1.32 3.04
N ASP A 14 -7.89 1.77 4.22
CA ASP A 14 -9.16 1.34 4.79
C ASP A 14 -10.35 1.73 3.89
N ARG A 15 -10.34 2.92 3.29
CA ARG A 15 -11.34 3.33 2.31
C ARG A 15 -11.28 2.49 1.03
N LEU A 16 -10.08 2.23 0.53
CA LEU A 16 -9.88 1.35 -0.62
C LEU A 16 -10.36 -0.09 -0.34
N ALA A 17 -10.13 -0.60 0.87
CA ALA A 17 -10.64 -1.90 1.30
C ALA A 17 -12.18 -1.91 1.36
N ALA A 18 -12.80 -0.82 1.80
CA ALA A 18 -14.27 -0.68 1.85
C ALA A 18 -14.92 -0.71 0.45
N THR A 19 -14.18 -0.35 -0.60
CA THR A 19 -14.64 -0.47 -2.00
C THR A 19 -14.25 -1.79 -2.66
N GLY A 20 -13.69 -2.72 -1.91
CA GLY A 20 -13.27 -4.04 -2.41
C GLY A 20 -11.98 -4.00 -3.22
N PHE A 21 -11.09 -3.05 -2.94
CA PHE A 21 -9.82 -2.86 -3.65
C PHE A 21 -10.01 -2.64 -5.16
N ALA A 22 -11.04 -1.91 -5.55
CA ALA A 22 -11.26 -1.55 -6.94
C ALA A 22 -10.40 -0.33 -7.32
N MET A 23 -9.91 -0.31 -8.56
CA MET A 23 -9.37 0.93 -9.12
C MET A 23 -10.46 2.01 -9.18
N GLY A 24 -10.12 3.23 -8.79
CA GLY A 24 -11.05 4.34 -8.62
C GLY A 24 -10.46 5.41 -7.70
N ALA A 25 -11.32 6.30 -7.20
CA ALA A 25 -10.87 7.45 -6.40
C ALA A 25 -10.08 7.08 -5.15
N ASP A 26 -10.47 6.01 -4.43
CA ASP A 26 -9.74 5.57 -3.24
C ASP A 26 -8.38 4.93 -3.60
N TRP A 27 -8.30 4.23 -4.73
CA TRP A 27 -7.03 3.69 -5.24
C TRP A 27 -6.08 4.82 -5.65
N GLU A 28 -6.61 5.83 -6.36
CA GLU A 28 -5.84 7.01 -6.76
C GLU A 28 -5.34 7.79 -5.53
N ALA A 29 -6.18 7.97 -4.52
CA ALA A 29 -5.78 8.62 -3.27
C ALA A 29 -4.64 7.87 -2.55
N VAL A 30 -4.69 6.54 -2.49
CA VAL A 30 -3.58 5.74 -1.93
C VAL A 30 -2.33 5.90 -2.79
N HIS A 31 -2.47 5.77 -4.11
CA HIS A 31 -1.35 5.88 -5.03
C HIS A 31 -0.66 7.25 -4.96
N GLU A 32 -1.42 8.35 -4.89
CA GLU A 32 -0.88 9.70 -4.71
C GLU A 32 -0.15 9.89 -3.37
N ILE A 33 -0.69 9.33 -2.27
CA ILE A 33 0.00 9.35 -0.97
C ILE A 33 1.33 8.59 -1.09
N CYS A 34 1.32 7.40 -1.68
CA CYS A 34 2.53 6.63 -1.86
C CYS A 34 3.54 7.35 -2.78
N GLN A 35 3.07 8.01 -3.84
CA GLN A 35 3.88 8.80 -4.79
C GLN A 35 4.61 9.97 -4.12
N ALA A 36 3.95 10.63 -3.17
CA ALA A 36 4.55 11.75 -2.44
C ALA A 36 5.69 11.32 -1.48
N HIS A 37 5.75 10.03 -1.13
CA HIS A 37 6.67 9.47 -0.13
C HIS A 37 7.53 8.31 -0.68
N GLU A 38 7.74 8.27 -2.00
CA GLU A 38 8.60 7.25 -2.61
C GLU A 38 10.00 7.19 -1.96
N GLY A 39 10.47 5.97 -1.73
CA GLY A 39 11.76 5.69 -1.07
C GLY A 39 11.63 5.44 0.43
N GLU A 40 10.46 5.73 0.99
CA GLU A 40 10.09 5.36 2.34
C GLU A 40 9.38 4.00 2.31
N LYS A 41 9.95 2.99 2.99
CA LYS A 41 9.53 1.58 2.86
C LYS A 41 8.02 1.33 3.02
N PRO A 42 7.30 1.95 3.97
CA PRO A 42 5.85 1.77 4.10
C PRO A 42 5.06 2.24 2.87
N PHE A 43 5.47 3.34 2.26
CA PHE A 43 4.81 3.90 1.09
C PHE A 43 5.20 3.14 -0.17
N ASP A 44 6.46 2.69 -0.27
CA ASP A 44 6.88 1.77 -1.34
C ASP A 44 6.13 0.43 -1.25
N TRP A 45 5.76 -0.05 -0.05
CA TRP A 45 4.89 -1.23 0.10
C TRP A 45 3.47 -0.93 -0.36
N GLY A 46 2.92 0.23 0.01
CA GLY A 46 1.61 0.70 -0.48
C GLY A 46 1.54 0.78 -2.01
N HIS A 47 2.57 1.33 -2.66
CA HIS A 47 2.74 1.33 -4.12
C HIS A 47 2.69 -0.09 -4.71
N ALA A 48 3.36 -1.04 -4.06
CA ALA A 48 3.35 -2.43 -4.50
C ALA A 48 1.95 -3.04 -4.47
N LEU A 49 1.14 -2.74 -3.44
CA LEU A 49 -0.26 -3.17 -3.39
C LEU A 49 -1.10 -2.50 -4.48
N CYS A 50 -0.92 -1.19 -4.73
CA CYS A 50 -1.65 -0.47 -5.78
C CYS A 50 -1.44 -1.07 -7.17
N HIS A 51 -0.19 -1.35 -7.56
CA HIS A 51 0.09 -1.99 -8.86
C HIS A 51 -0.36 -3.46 -8.90
N ARG A 52 -0.39 -4.15 -7.75
CA ARG A 52 -0.93 -5.50 -7.67
C ARG A 52 -2.46 -5.51 -7.87
N ILE A 53 -3.16 -4.47 -7.40
CA ILE A 53 -4.60 -4.24 -7.66
C ILE A 53 -4.83 -3.92 -9.14
N GLU A 54 -3.97 -3.11 -9.76
CA GLU A 54 -4.01 -2.76 -11.18
C GLU A 54 -3.73 -3.95 -12.11
N GLY A 55 -3.03 -4.97 -11.61
CA GLY A 55 -2.59 -6.13 -12.39
C GLY A 55 -1.23 -5.94 -13.08
N ASP A 56 -0.50 -4.87 -12.76
CA ASP A 56 0.87 -4.65 -13.21
C ASP A 56 1.86 -5.39 -12.30
N ASP A 57 1.98 -6.69 -12.54
CA ASP A 57 2.85 -7.59 -11.79
C ASP A 57 4.33 -7.21 -11.82
N TRP A 58 4.80 -6.63 -12.93
CA TRP A 58 6.20 -6.24 -13.08
C TRP A 58 6.52 -5.04 -12.20
N ASN A 59 5.66 -4.02 -12.23
CA ASN A 59 5.84 -2.81 -11.44
C ASN A 59 5.56 -3.07 -9.96
N ALA A 60 4.54 -3.86 -9.62
CA ALA A 60 4.35 -4.33 -8.25
C ALA A 60 5.62 -5.02 -7.72
N GLY A 61 6.25 -5.89 -8.52
CA GLY A 61 7.52 -6.52 -8.19
C GLY A 61 8.69 -5.55 -8.02
N TYR A 62 8.70 -4.42 -8.72
CA TYR A 62 9.67 -3.34 -8.49
C TYR A 62 9.48 -2.68 -7.13
N TRP A 63 8.24 -2.32 -6.79
CA TRP A 63 7.93 -1.67 -5.52
C TRP A 63 8.09 -2.57 -4.30
N TYR A 64 7.74 -3.86 -4.40
CA TYR A 64 8.05 -4.84 -3.34
C TYR A 64 9.54 -4.87 -3.01
N ARG A 65 10.40 -4.86 -4.03
CA ARG A 65 11.86 -4.83 -3.84
C ARG A 65 12.31 -3.55 -3.16
N ARG A 66 11.75 -2.39 -3.53
CA ARG A 66 12.05 -1.11 -2.86
C ARG A 66 11.62 -1.09 -1.40
N ALA A 67 10.44 -1.63 -1.11
CA ALA A 67 9.92 -1.80 0.26
C ALA A 67 10.74 -2.79 1.10
N GLY A 68 11.57 -3.63 0.47
CA GLY A 68 12.27 -4.73 1.14
C GLY A 68 11.32 -5.85 1.58
N LYS A 69 10.19 -6.03 0.88
CA LYS A 69 9.17 -7.04 1.14
C LYS A 69 9.13 -8.06 0.01
N PRO A 70 8.99 -9.36 0.28
CA PRO A 70 8.67 -10.32 -0.77
C PRO A 70 7.21 -10.12 -1.22
N ARG A 71 6.91 -10.36 -2.51
CA ARG A 71 5.53 -10.44 -2.98
C ARG A 71 4.83 -11.63 -2.31
N PRO A 72 3.73 -11.44 -1.56
CA PRO A 72 3.07 -12.55 -0.89
C PRO A 72 2.20 -13.34 -1.88
N SER A 73 1.98 -14.62 -1.55
CA SER A 73 0.97 -15.47 -2.21
C SER A 73 -0.45 -15.23 -1.67
N ALA A 74 -0.59 -14.46 -0.60
CA ALA A 74 -1.85 -14.10 0.03
C ALA A 74 -2.69 -13.14 -0.85
N SER A 75 -4.00 -13.09 -0.63
CA SER A 75 -4.89 -12.12 -1.28
C SER A 75 -4.51 -10.67 -0.94
N ILE A 76 -5.01 -9.71 -1.73
CA ILE A 76 -4.84 -8.27 -1.44
C ILE A 76 -5.36 -7.90 -0.05
N ALA A 77 -6.51 -8.48 0.35
CA ALA A 77 -7.12 -8.21 1.65
C ALA A 77 -6.27 -8.73 2.82
N GLU A 78 -5.72 -9.94 2.69
CA GLU A 78 -4.83 -10.52 3.72
C GLU A 78 -3.52 -9.75 3.81
N GLU A 79 -2.96 -9.34 2.67
CA GLU A 79 -1.77 -8.51 2.64
C GLU A 79 -2.02 -7.13 3.27
N TRP A 80 -3.13 -6.48 2.93
CA TRP A 80 -3.51 -5.21 3.57
C TRP A 80 -3.66 -5.37 5.08
N ALA A 81 -4.32 -6.42 5.56
CA ALA A 81 -4.48 -6.66 6.99
C ALA A 81 -3.12 -6.83 7.71
N ALA A 82 -2.18 -7.56 7.09
CA ALA A 82 -0.83 -7.72 7.63
C ALA A 82 -0.04 -6.40 7.63
N MET A 83 -0.12 -5.65 6.52
CA MET A 83 0.51 -4.33 6.39
C MET A 83 -0.03 -3.36 7.44
N LYS A 84 -1.36 -3.25 7.57
CA LYS A 84 -2.02 -2.39 8.56
C LYS A 84 -1.56 -2.71 9.98
N ALA A 85 -1.50 -4.00 10.34
CA ALA A 85 -1.04 -4.42 11.67
C ALA A 85 0.41 -3.99 11.92
N GLU A 86 1.30 -4.14 10.94
CA GLU A 86 2.70 -3.73 11.05
C GLU A 86 2.84 -2.21 11.17
N LEU A 87 2.20 -1.45 10.28
CA LEU A 87 2.27 0.02 10.28
C LEU A 87 1.68 0.64 11.55
N SER A 88 0.65 0.01 12.12
CA SER A 88 0.02 0.47 13.38
C SER A 88 0.96 0.39 14.59
N THR A 89 2.08 -0.35 14.50
CA THR A 89 3.10 -0.39 15.56
C THR A 89 4.14 0.74 15.46
N LEU A 90 4.08 1.51 14.38
CA LEU A 90 5.00 2.61 14.07
C LEU A 90 4.38 4.00 14.31
N ILE A 91 3.15 4.04 14.83
CA ILE A 91 2.37 5.24 15.16
C ILE A 91 1.96 5.24 16.64
#